data_AF-A0A413KCP7-F1
#
_entry.id   AF-A0A413KCP7-F1
#
_cell.length_a   1.000
_cell.length_b   1.000
_cell.length_c   1.000
_cell.angle_alpha   90.00
_cell.angle_beta   90.00
_cell.angle_gamma   90.00
#
_symmetry.space_group_name_H-M   'P 1'
#
loop_
_entity.id
_entity.type
_entity.pdbx_description
1 polymer ?
#
loop_
_entity_poly.entity_id
_entity_poly.type
_entity_poly.pdbx_seq_one_letter_code
_entity_poly.pdbx_strand_id
1 'polypeptide(L)'
;MEAMNGIPPQIPGYTFAQKLGSGSEANVYLYQQLSPSRQVAIKVSKGTLDPRAAARFRSEANFMGRISSHPYVLSVYGSGVTTTGNGYTVFEYAPGGNYKTFLESNRLNADQMLTVGINLASALSTAHREGIIHRDIKPSNILINTHGMPMLSDFGIAGTIYGRPGIGYTIAWAPPEVLAKNGGGNESSDIYSLGATLFAMLTGQSPYEYGYSAALGSTRGKERGALLRNIILTDPLPKLNRPDIPPQVERILRKALNKTPEDRYYSSYDFARDMQRAQQELYGHATPTTVEGEPPFPQNLYAQSQANSQAAAVVPKQRNTWAKPLAIVVSAVAAITAVALVFAYVILPNMDSASDNRSVQIKTPGTHDQDNDSPDSAITTSSVPSVENLAGSYSADGGSVQFTWVNPDPQDGDSYAWSLVGDAGVDPNAQGTTTTDTRISIKPADGSQTCIQVSLIRADRQMSQNPAIACAAKP
;
A
#
# COMPACT_ATOMS: atom_id res chain seq x y z
N MET A 1 9.62 -4.04 -43.11
CA MET A 1 8.99 -2.70 -43.18
C MET A 1 9.10 -2.10 -41.79
N GLU A 2 9.98 -1.14 -41.62
CA GLU A 2 10.16 -0.45 -40.34
C GLU A 2 8.94 0.45 -40.08
N ALA A 3 8.35 0.35 -38.89
CA ALA A 3 7.26 1.23 -38.52
C ALA A 3 7.79 2.66 -38.35
N MET A 4 7.35 3.59 -39.20
CA MET A 4 7.74 5.00 -39.08
C MET A 4 7.34 5.53 -37.70
N ASN A 5 8.34 5.86 -36.89
CA ASN A 5 8.14 6.49 -35.60
C ASN A 5 7.40 7.82 -35.79
N GLY A 6 6.28 7.99 -35.08
CA GLY A 6 5.59 9.28 -35.05
C GLY A 6 6.53 10.40 -34.60
N ILE A 7 6.45 11.54 -35.27
CA ILE A 7 7.31 12.71 -35.06
C ILE A 7 7.32 13.06 -33.56
N PRO A 8 8.51 13.21 -32.92
CA PRO A 8 8.59 13.57 -31.51
C PRO A 8 7.95 14.96 -31.29
N PRO A 9 7.11 15.12 -30.26
CA PRO A 9 6.38 16.37 -30.03
C PRO A 9 7.36 17.52 -29.77
N GLN A 10 7.19 18.64 -30.46
CA GLN A 10 7.99 19.84 -30.22
C GLN A 10 7.53 20.51 -28.92
N ILE A 11 8.44 20.65 -27.95
CA ILE A 11 8.15 21.23 -26.64
C ILE A 11 9.13 22.39 -26.40
N PRO A 12 8.65 23.65 -26.28
CA PRO A 12 9.51 24.81 -26.07
C PRO A 12 10.44 24.63 -24.85
N GLY A 13 11.72 24.96 -25.02
CA GLY A 13 12.74 24.78 -23.98
C GLY A 13 13.37 23.38 -23.90
N TYR A 14 12.96 22.45 -24.76
CA TYR A 14 13.47 21.06 -24.78
C TYR A 14 13.84 20.60 -26.20
N THR A 15 14.99 19.94 -26.34
CA THR A 15 15.44 19.31 -27.59
C THR A 15 15.31 17.80 -27.49
N PHE A 16 14.64 17.17 -28.45
CA PHE A 16 14.45 15.72 -28.48
C PHE A 16 15.80 14.99 -28.62
N ALA A 17 16.00 13.92 -27.85
CA ALA A 17 17.17 13.06 -27.95
C ALA A 17 16.81 11.65 -28.45
N GLN A 18 15.92 10.93 -27.74
CA GLN A 18 15.49 9.57 -28.13
C GLN A 18 14.14 9.18 -27.52
N LYS A 19 13.49 8.14 -28.05
CA LYS A 19 12.30 7.55 -27.43
C LYS A 19 12.73 6.53 -26.38
N LEU A 20 12.22 6.66 -25.15
CA LEU A 20 12.51 5.74 -24.03
C LEU A 20 11.46 4.62 -23.93
N GLY A 21 10.20 4.89 -24.28
CA GLY A 21 9.14 3.90 -24.15
C GLY A 21 7.79 4.30 -24.75
N SER A 22 6.85 3.36 -24.72
CA SER A 22 5.45 3.54 -25.15
C SER A 22 4.55 2.68 -24.28
N GLY A 23 3.73 3.31 -23.43
CA GLY A 23 2.64 2.65 -22.71
C GLY A 23 1.37 2.53 -23.57
N SER A 24 0.23 2.26 -22.94
CA SER A 24 -1.10 2.36 -23.56
C SER A 24 -1.44 3.82 -23.88
N GLU A 25 -1.38 4.69 -22.86
CA GLU A 25 -1.94 6.05 -22.86
C GLU A 25 -0.91 7.14 -23.19
N ALA A 26 0.38 6.88 -22.98
CA ALA A 26 1.47 7.84 -23.17
C ALA A 26 2.69 7.23 -23.87
N ASN A 27 3.48 8.06 -24.51
CA ASN A 27 4.87 7.76 -24.89
C ASN A 27 5.83 8.43 -23.89
N VAL A 28 7.01 7.85 -23.69
CA VAL A 28 8.07 8.46 -22.87
C VAL A 28 9.30 8.66 -23.74
N TYR A 29 9.92 9.82 -23.60
CA TYR A 29 11.03 10.28 -24.43
C TYR A 29 12.11 10.92 -23.58
N LEU A 30 13.37 10.82 -24.01
CA LEU A 30 14.49 11.59 -23.48
C LEU A 30 14.58 12.91 -24.23
N TYR A 31 14.62 14.00 -23.48
CA TYR A 31 14.90 15.34 -23.99
C TYR A 31 16.08 15.96 -23.25
N GLN A 32 16.77 16.89 -23.91
CA GLN A 32 17.67 17.84 -23.27
C GLN A 32 16.89 19.11 -22.96
N GLN A 33 16.74 19.47 -21.67
CA GLN A 33 16.28 20.79 -21.26
C GLN A 33 17.38 21.81 -21.60
N LEU A 34 17.01 22.97 -22.16
CA LEU A 34 17.96 24.00 -22.58
C LEU A 34 18.51 24.83 -21.41
N SER A 35 17.65 25.17 -20.43
CA SER A 35 18.04 25.93 -19.23
C SER A 35 17.19 25.54 -18.01
N PRO A 36 17.80 25.18 -16.86
CA PRO A 36 19.19 24.71 -16.76
C PRO A 36 19.43 23.51 -17.70
N SER A 37 20.66 23.38 -18.21
CA SER A 37 20.99 22.31 -19.16
C SER A 37 21.07 20.96 -18.44
N ARG A 38 20.13 20.06 -18.74
CA ARG A 38 20.08 18.69 -18.19
C ARG A 38 19.24 17.75 -19.05
N GLN A 39 19.49 16.45 -18.93
CA GLN A 39 18.61 15.43 -19.47
C GLN A 39 17.34 15.27 -18.62
N VAL A 40 16.19 15.09 -19.28
CA VAL A 40 14.88 14.90 -18.63
C VAL A 40 14.07 13.83 -19.37
N ALA A 41 13.28 13.06 -18.62
CA ALA A 41 12.30 12.15 -19.21
C ALA A 41 10.96 12.90 -19.36
N ILE A 42 10.42 12.99 -20.58
CA ILE A 42 9.12 13.61 -20.83
C ILE A 42 8.11 12.54 -21.24
N LYS A 43 7.08 12.37 -20.40
CA LYS A 43 5.90 11.53 -20.65
C LYS A 43 4.85 12.39 -21.35
N VAL A 44 4.40 11.98 -22.54
CA VAL A 44 3.44 12.73 -23.38
C VAL A 44 2.22 11.86 -23.70
N SER A 45 1.02 12.38 -23.47
CA SER A 45 -0.23 11.66 -23.76
C SER A 45 -0.40 11.40 -25.26
N LYS A 46 -0.87 10.21 -25.64
CA LYS A 46 -1.13 9.88 -27.05
C LYS A 46 -2.35 10.60 -27.61
N GLY A 47 -3.37 10.79 -26.78
CA GLY A 47 -4.53 11.64 -27.09
C GLY A 47 -4.28 13.10 -26.72
N THR A 48 -5.01 14.00 -27.38
CA THR A 48 -5.17 15.38 -26.93
C THR A 48 -6.02 15.42 -25.67
N LEU A 49 -5.72 16.35 -24.76
CA LEU A 49 -6.51 16.53 -23.55
C LEU A 49 -7.68 17.47 -23.82
N ASP A 50 -8.90 17.02 -23.53
CA ASP A 50 -10.03 17.92 -23.36
C ASP A 50 -9.80 18.84 -22.13
N PRO A 51 -10.51 19.98 -21.99
CA PRO A 51 -10.29 20.92 -20.88
C PRO A 51 -10.43 20.30 -19.47
N ARG A 52 -11.30 19.30 -19.29
CA ARG A 52 -11.46 18.57 -18.02
C ARG A 52 -10.31 17.58 -17.81
N ALA A 53 -9.83 16.92 -18.86
CA ALA A 53 -8.63 16.10 -18.80
C ALA A 53 -7.36 16.94 -18.52
N ALA A 54 -7.25 18.15 -19.08
CA ALA A 54 -6.15 19.07 -18.82
C ALA A 54 -6.17 19.69 -17.41
N ALA A 55 -7.34 19.89 -16.81
CA ALA A 55 -7.46 20.25 -15.39
C ALA A 55 -7.01 19.09 -14.47
N ARG A 56 -7.47 17.87 -14.75
CA ARG A 56 -7.11 16.66 -13.99
C ARG A 56 -5.61 16.34 -14.06
N PHE A 57 -5.02 16.42 -15.25
CA PHE A 57 -3.60 16.20 -15.49
C PHE A 57 -2.69 17.21 -14.73
N ARG A 58 -3.10 18.49 -14.68
CA ARG A 58 -2.40 19.50 -13.86
C ARG A 58 -2.52 19.21 -12.36
N SER A 59 -3.69 18.74 -11.91
CA SER A 59 -3.89 18.33 -10.52
C SER A 59 -2.95 17.17 -10.13
N GLU A 60 -2.84 16.15 -10.99
CA GLU A 60 -1.89 15.04 -10.82
C GLU A 60 -0.44 15.50 -10.72
N ALA A 61 0.02 16.37 -11.63
CA ALA A 61 1.36 16.94 -11.57
C ALA A 61 1.61 17.78 -10.30
N ASN A 62 0.59 18.50 -9.82
CA ASN A 62 0.68 19.29 -8.58
C ASN A 62 0.80 18.40 -7.33
N PHE A 63 0.05 17.28 -7.25
CA PHE A 63 0.21 16.30 -6.18
C PHE A 63 1.62 15.69 -6.18
N MET A 64 2.15 15.35 -7.36
CA MET A 64 3.53 14.85 -7.48
C MET A 64 4.57 15.89 -7.09
N GLY A 65 4.30 17.18 -7.34
CA GLY A 65 5.14 18.28 -6.86
C GLY A 65 5.34 18.25 -5.34
N ARG A 66 4.30 17.93 -4.54
CA ARG A 66 4.36 17.95 -3.07
C ARG A 66 5.37 16.96 -2.49
N ILE A 67 5.47 15.76 -3.07
CA ILE A 67 6.38 14.70 -2.60
C ILE A 67 7.67 14.58 -3.42
N SER A 68 7.87 15.45 -4.41
CA SER A 68 9.00 15.41 -5.36
C SER A 68 10.38 15.66 -4.75
N SER A 69 10.43 16.18 -3.52
CA SER A 69 11.63 16.42 -2.73
C SER A 69 12.18 15.17 -2.03
N HIS A 70 11.38 14.10 -1.95
CA HIS A 70 11.80 12.86 -1.30
C HIS A 70 12.82 12.10 -2.17
N PRO A 71 13.98 11.68 -1.63
CA PRO A 71 15.10 11.17 -2.44
C PRO A 71 14.85 9.81 -3.11
N TYR A 72 13.75 9.12 -2.76
CA TYR A 72 13.34 7.86 -3.39
C TYR A 72 11.99 7.98 -4.11
N VAL A 73 11.56 9.20 -4.43
CA VAL A 73 10.43 9.51 -5.33
C VAL A 73 10.98 10.19 -6.58
N LEU A 74 10.55 9.74 -7.77
CA LEU A 74 10.99 10.36 -9.03
C LEU A 74 10.51 11.81 -9.12
N SER A 75 11.44 12.77 -9.10
CA SER A 75 11.08 14.20 -9.10
C SER A 75 10.37 14.62 -10.38
N VAL A 76 9.28 15.37 -10.23
CA VAL A 76 8.61 16.10 -11.31
C VAL A 76 9.20 17.51 -11.39
N TYR A 77 9.61 17.91 -12.59
CA TYR A 77 10.18 19.23 -12.88
C TYR A 77 9.19 20.21 -13.50
N GLY A 78 8.05 19.72 -14.00
CA GLY A 78 6.99 20.54 -14.56
C GLY A 78 5.99 19.74 -15.38
N SER A 79 4.90 20.38 -15.78
CA SER A 79 3.91 19.84 -16.71
C SER A 79 3.35 20.93 -17.63
N GLY A 80 2.72 20.53 -18.72
CA GLY A 80 2.10 21.45 -19.65
C GLY A 80 1.27 20.75 -20.71
N VAL A 81 0.90 21.51 -21.75
CA VAL A 81 0.21 21.01 -22.94
C VAL A 81 1.01 21.45 -24.17
N THR A 82 1.21 20.55 -25.12
CA THR A 82 1.87 20.84 -26.40
C THR A 82 0.98 21.73 -27.27
N THR A 83 1.55 22.34 -28.31
CA THR A 83 0.77 23.09 -29.32
C THR A 83 -0.29 22.26 -30.04
N THR A 84 -0.10 20.93 -30.07
CA THR A 84 -1.06 19.96 -30.61
C THR A 84 -2.15 19.52 -29.62
N GLY A 85 -2.12 20.00 -28.37
CA GLY A 85 -3.11 19.67 -27.34
C GLY A 85 -2.80 18.42 -26.50
N ASN A 86 -1.64 17.78 -26.67
CA ASN A 86 -1.22 16.63 -25.87
C ASN A 86 -0.66 17.11 -24.51
N GLY A 87 -1.06 16.49 -23.40
CA GLY A 87 -0.47 16.76 -22.10
C GLY A 87 0.93 16.18 -21.99
N TYR A 88 1.84 16.87 -21.30
CA TYR A 88 3.17 16.35 -21.00
C TYR A 88 3.60 16.65 -19.56
N THR A 89 4.33 15.71 -18.95
CA THR A 89 5.00 15.87 -17.65
C THR A 89 6.48 15.61 -17.82
N VAL A 90 7.29 16.48 -17.23
CA VAL A 90 8.75 16.46 -17.27
C VAL A 90 9.24 15.89 -15.93
N PHE A 91 10.00 14.80 -15.99
CA PHE A 91 10.57 14.10 -14.85
C PHE A 91 12.10 14.15 -14.88
N GLU A 92 12.71 13.87 -13.73
CA GLU A 92 14.10 13.40 -13.67
C GLU A 92 14.33 12.25 -14.67
N TYR A 93 15.49 12.26 -15.33
CA TYR A 93 15.91 11.11 -16.15
C TYR A 93 16.68 10.10 -15.30
N ALA A 94 16.14 8.88 -15.21
CA ALA A 94 16.75 7.75 -14.52
C ALA A 94 17.43 6.81 -15.54
N PRO A 95 18.76 6.90 -15.77
CA PRO A 95 19.44 6.17 -16.85
C PRO A 95 19.67 4.68 -16.55
N GLY A 96 19.56 4.24 -15.29
CA GLY A 96 19.72 2.83 -14.91
C GLY A 96 18.53 1.93 -15.30
N GLY A 97 17.51 2.50 -15.96
CA GLY A 97 16.31 1.77 -16.34
C GLY A 97 15.37 1.54 -15.15
N ASN A 98 14.79 0.34 -15.07
CA ASN A 98 13.85 -0.03 -14.01
C ASN A 98 14.10 -1.44 -13.45
N TYR A 99 13.51 -1.73 -12.29
CA TYR A 99 13.68 -3.02 -11.63
C TYR A 99 13.09 -4.20 -12.41
N LYS A 100 12.09 -4.01 -13.29
CA LYS A 100 11.62 -5.11 -14.16
C LYS A 100 12.75 -5.58 -15.07
N THR A 101 13.42 -4.66 -15.77
CA THR A 101 14.57 -4.98 -16.64
C THR A 101 15.77 -5.49 -15.85
N PHE A 102 16.05 -4.95 -14.66
CA PHE A 102 17.10 -5.46 -13.78
C PHE A 102 16.88 -6.96 -13.42
N LEU A 103 15.64 -7.33 -13.10
CA LEU A 103 15.25 -8.69 -12.73
C LEU A 103 15.18 -9.68 -13.90
N GLU A 104 15.41 -9.24 -15.14
CA GLU A 104 15.59 -10.17 -16.28
C GLU A 104 16.94 -10.91 -16.21
N SER A 105 17.93 -10.39 -15.46
CA SER A 105 19.25 -11.05 -15.31
C SER A 105 19.86 -11.01 -13.90
N ASN A 106 19.33 -10.20 -12.97
CA ASN A 106 19.90 -10.02 -11.64
C ASN A 106 18.90 -10.37 -10.54
N ARG A 107 19.38 -10.67 -9.33
CA ARG A 107 18.59 -10.80 -8.10
C ARG A 107 19.29 -10.03 -7.00
N LEU A 108 18.54 -9.50 -6.05
CA LEU A 108 19.10 -8.97 -4.81
C LEU A 108 19.32 -10.10 -3.81
N ASN A 109 20.36 -9.97 -2.98
CA ASN A 109 20.43 -10.71 -1.73
C ASN A 109 19.49 -10.08 -0.69
N ALA A 110 19.32 -10.75 0.46
CA ALA A 110 18.41 -10.30 1.50
C ALA A 110 18.77 -8.91 2.08
N ASP A 111 20.04 -8.58 2.28
CA ASP A 111 20.48 -7.27 2.79
C ASP A 111 20.18 -6.14 1.79
N GLN A 112 20.53 -6.34 0.52
CA GLN A 112 20.22 -5.42 -0.57
C GLN A 112 18.71 -5.18 -0.73
N MET A 113 17.91 -6.24 -0.60
CA MET A 113 16.45 -6.14 -0.64
C MET A 113 15.92 -5.33 0.55
N LEU A 114 16.44 -5.53 1.77
CA LEU A 114 16.06 -4.72 2.94
C LEU A 114 16.39 -3.24 2.72
N THR A 115 17.58 -2.90 2.23
CA THR A 115 17.95 -1.51 1.87
C THR A 115 16.96 -0.89 0.89
N VAL A 116 16.65 -1.58 -0.22
CA VAL A 116 15.69 -1.08 -1.22
C VAL A 116 14.27 -0.98 -0.63
N GLY A 117 13.87 -1.93 0.21
CA GLY A 117 12.58 -1.93 0.91
C GLY A 117 12.42 -0.78 1.88
N ILE A 118 13.43 -0.48 2.70
CA ILE A 118 13.42 0.64 3.66
C ILE A 118 13.33 1.99 2.92
N ASN A 119 14.07 2.15 1.82
CA ASN A 119 14.08 3.34 0.99
C ASN A 119 12.70 3.59 0.34
N LEU A 120 12.13 2.57 -0.30
CA LEU A 120 10.82 2.66 -0.96
C LEU A 120 9.66 2.78 0.03
N ALA A 121 9.73 2.09 1.17
CA ALA A 121 8.73 2.22 2.23
C ALA A 121 8.75 3.62 2.88
N SER A 122 9.92 4.27 2.94
CA SER A 122 10.05 5.68 3.36
C SER A 122 9.37 6.64 2.37
N ALA A 123 9.61 6.46 1.06
CA ALA A 123 8.93 7.22 0.01
C ALA A 123 7.41 7.03 0.06
N LEU A 124 6.96 5.79 0.21
CA LEU A 124 5.56 5.44 0.32
C LEU A 124 4.90 6.05 1.57
N SER A 125 5.59 6.08 2.71
CA SER A 125 5.08 6.76 3.91
C SER A 125 4.94 8.27 3.73
N THR A 126 5.81 8.91 2.96
CA THR A 126 5.69 10.34 2.64
C THR A 126 4.48 10.58 1.74
N ALA A 127 4.26 9.73 0.73
CA ALA A 127 3.07 9.79 -0.12
C ALA A 127 1.77 9.60 0.66
N HIS A 128 1.71 8.59 1.53
CA HIS A 128 0.53 8.31 2.36
C HIS A 128 0.17 9.48 3.30
N ARG A 129 1.17 10.14 3.91
CA ARG A 129 0.94 11.33 4.75
C ARG A 129 0.34 12.52 3.99
N GLU A 130 0.61 12.64 2.69
CA GLU A 130 -0.02 13.61 1.78
C GLU A 130 -1.37 13.12 1.20
N GLY A 131 -1.89 11.97 1.65
CA GLY A 131 -3.13 11.36 1.14
C GLY A 131 -3.00 10.70 -0.24
N ILE A 132 -1.77 10.46 -0.71
CA ILE A 132 -1.48 9.91 -2.05
C ILE A 132 -1.27 8.39 -1.95
N ILE A 133 -2.20 7.62 -2.51
CA ILE A 133 -2.09 6.16 -2.69
C ILE A 133 -1.55 5.85 -4.09
N HIS A 134 -0.53 5.01 -4.19
CA HIS A 134 0.19 4.69 -5.43
C HIS A 134 -0.54 3.67 -6.33
N ARG A 135 -1.16 2.63 -5.76
CA ARG A 135 -2.04 1.62 -6.41
C ARG A 135 -1.45 0.67 -7.45
N ASP A 136 -0.24 0.91 -7.94
CA ASP A 136 0.44 0.10 -8.98
C ASP A 136 1.94 -0.07 -8.70
N ILE A 137 2.32 -0.35 -7.45
CA ILE A 137 3.71 -0.60 -7.07
C ILE A 137 4.16 -1.95 -7.66
N LYS A 138 5.15 -1.90 -8.56
CA LYS A 138 5.71 -3.06 -9.27
C LYS A 138 7.12 -2.75 -9.77
N PRO A 139 7.96 -3.76 -10.11
CA PRO A 139 9.33 -3.54 -10.58
C PRO A 139 9.49 -2.61 -11.78
N SER A 140 8.52 -2.49 -12.70
CA SER A 140 8.64 -1.56 -13.83
C SER A 140 8.34 -0.10 -13.47
N ASN A 141 7.73 0.16 -12.30
CA ASN A 141 7.43 1.49 -11.78
C ASN A 141 8.46 1.94 -10.72
N ILE A 142 9.52 1.17 -10.50
CA ILE A 142 10.69 1.56 -9.71
C ILE A 142 11.86 1.75 -10.68
N LEU A 143 12.28 3.01 -10.85
CA LEU A 143 13.40 3.37 -11.70
C LEU A 143 14.73 3.34 -10.93
N ILE A 144 15.84 3.36 -11.66
CA ILE A 144 17.20 3.39 -11.11
C ILE A 144 17.89 4.67 -11.59
N ASN A 145 18.16 5.60 -10.66
CA ASN A 145 18.75 6.89 -11.00
C ASN A 145 20.27 6.79 -11.32
N THR A 146 20.89 7.95 -11.60
CA THR A 146 22.33 8.08 -11.90
C THR A 146 23.26 7.51 -10.82
N HIS A 147 22.80 7.44 -9.58
CA HIS A 147 23.56 6.94 -8.43
C HIS A 147 23.24 5.47 -8.10
N GLY A 148 22.45 4.79 -8.93
CA GLY A 148 21.99 3.42 -8.68
C GLY A 148 20.89 3.29 -7.63
N MET A 149 20.29 4.40 -7.19
CA MET A 149 19.25 4.40 -6.15
C MET A 149 17.85 4.11 -6.72
N PRO A 150 16.98 3.41 -5.97
CA PRO A 150 15.61 3.12 -6.38
C PRO A 150 14.72 4.38 -6.26
N MET A 151 13.99 4.70 -7.33
CA MET A 151 13.06 5.83 -7.40
C MET A 151 11.64 5.31 -7.69
N LEU A 152 10.69 5.60 -6.81
CA LEU A 152 9.28 5.28 -7.01
C LEU A 152 8.66 6.24 -8.03
N SER A 153 7.96 5.72 -9.04
CA SER A 153 7.45 6.48 -10.19
C SER A 153 6.07 5.98 -10.64
N ASP A 154 5.38 6.75 -11.48
CA ASP A 154 4.05 6.39 -12.02
C ASP A 154 3.02 6.06 -10.92
N PHE A 155 2.88 6.97 -9.95
CA PHE A 155 1.79 6.93 -8.97
C PHE A 155 0.44 6.94 -9.69
N GLY A 156 -0.47 6.02 -9.33
CA GLY A 156 -1.77 5.77 -9.97
C GLY A 156 -2.85 6.83 -9.69
N ILE A 157 -2.46 8.11 -9.68
CA ILE A 157 -3.28 9.27 -9.34
C ILE A 157 -4.44 9.46 -10.34
N ALA A 158 -4.26 9.02 -11.59
CA ALA A 158 -5.32 8.90 -12.58
C ALA A 158 -6.57 8.14 -12.06
N GLY A 159 -6.42 7.16 -11.15
CA GLY A 159 -7.57 6.48 -10.55
C GLY A 159 -8.38 7.35 -9.58
N THR A 160 -7.73 8.25 -8.83
CA THR A 160 -8.38 9.10 -7.81
C THR A 160 -9.04 10.32 -8.44
N ILE A 161 -8.36 10.94 -9.40
CA ILE A 161 -8.77 12.23 -9.98
C ILE A 161 -9.85 12.07 -11.07
N TYR A 162 -9.98 10.89 -11.69
CA TYR A 162 -10.83 10.71 -12.87
C TYR A 162 -12.20 10.08 -12.56
N GLY A 163 -12.50 9.76 -11.30
CA GLY A 163 -13.80 9.21 -10.90
C GLY A 163 -14.14 7.86 -11.55
N ARG A 164 -13.12 7.11 -11.98
CA ARG A 164 -13.26 5.78 -12.58
C ARG A 164 -12.77 4.72 -11.60
N PRO A 165 -13.65 4.09 -10.82
CA PRO A 165 -13.27 2.90 -10.07
C PRO A 165 -12.98 1.77 -11.05
N GLY A 166 -11.70 1.44 -11.20
CA GLY A 166 -11.23 0.28 -11.95
C GLY A 166 -10.15 0.59 -12.99
N ILE A 167 -9.27 -0.39 -13.19
CA ILE A 167 -8.17 -0.43 -14.18
C ILE A 167 -7.04 0.56 -13.86
N GLY A 168 -6.18 0.17 -12.92
CA GLY A 168 -4.93 0.85 -12.60
C GLY A 168 -3.97 0.01 -11.77
N TYR A 169 -4.07 -1.32 -11.86
CA TYR A 169 -3.25 -2.27 -11.10
C TYR A 169 -2.79 -3.41 -11.99
N THR A 170 -1.64 -4.00 -11.67
CA THR A 170 -1.08 -5.13 -12.41
C THR A 170 -1.30 -6.42 -11.65
N ILE A 171 -2.09 -7.36 -12.21
CA ILE A 171 -2.63 -8.55 -11.50
C ILE A 171 -1.57 -9.27 -10.64
N ALA A 172 -0.37 -9.49 -11.17
CA ALA A 172 0.68 -10.24 -10.47
C ALA A 172 1.19 -9.60 -9.16
N TRP A 173 0.96 -8.29 -8.95
CA TRP A 173 1.33 -7.54 -7.74
C TRP A 173 0.12 -7.01 -6.95
N ALA A 174 -1.08 -7.06 -7.54
CA ALA A 174 -2.29 -6.52 -6.93
C ALA A 174 -2.76 -7.38 -5.74
N PRO A 175 -3.21 -6.75 -4.64
CA PRO A 175 -3.67 -7.48 -3.47
C PRO A 175 -5.07 -8.08 -3.65
N PRO A 176 -5.44 -9.12 -2.88
CA PRO A 176 -6.70 -9.85 -3.05
C PRO A 176 -7.95 -8.96 -2.98
N GLU A 177 -7.99 -7.97 -2.07
CA GLU A 177 -9.14 -7.08 -1.91
C GLU A 177 -9.37 -6.17 -3.12
N VAL A 178 -8.30 -5.67 -3.74
CA VAL A 178 -8.35 -4.87 -4.98
C VAL A 178 -8.77 -5.74 -6.16
N LEU A 179 -8.27 -6.97 -6.24
CA LEU A 179 -8.67 -7.93 -7.26
C LEU A 179 -10.15 -8.31 -7.13
N ALA A 180 -10.64 -8.57 -5.92
CA ALA A 180 -12.03 -8.96 -5.66
C ALA A 180 -13.01 -7.84 -6.00
N LYS A 181 -12.72 -6.60 -5.59
CA LYS A 181 -13.56 -5.41 -5.85
C LYS A 181 -13.32 -4.78 -7.23
N ASN A 182 -12.41 -5.33 -8.03
CA ASN A 182 -11.96 -4.80 -9.33
C ASN A 182 -11.41 -3.35 -9.27
N GLY A 183 -10.89 -2.95 -8.11
CA GLY A 183 -10.47 -1.58 -7.81
C GLY A 183 -10.50 -1.29 -6.31
N GLY A 184 -10.27 -0.03 -5.94
CA GLY A 184 -10.32 0.41 -4.53
C GLY A 184 -9.14 -0.09 -3.70
N GLY A 185 -7.97 0.52 -3.89
CA GLY A 185 -6.77 0.31 -3.05
C GLY A 185 -6.54 1.47 -2.08
N ASN A 186 -6.07 1.14 -0.88
CA ASN A 186 -5.67 2.06 0.19
C ASN A 186 -4.18 1.87 0.56
N GLU A 187 -3.72 2.48 1.64
CA GLU A 187 -2.32 2.35 2.11
C GLU A 187 -1.88 0.89 2.32
N SER A 188 -2.74 0.05 2.89
CA SER A 188 -2.45 -1.37 3.12
C SER A 188 -2.33 -2.17 1.81
N SER A 189 -2.99 -1.72 0.74
CA SER A 189 -2.88 -2.29 -0.61
C SER A 189 -1.54 -1.96 -1.25
N ASP A 190 -0.99 -0.77 -0.98
CA ASP A 190 0.36 -0.40 -1.42
C ASP A 190 1.45 -1.16 -0.65
N ILE A 191 1.27 -1.36 0.67
CA ILE A 191 2.18 -2.19 1.49
C ILE A 191 2.28 -3.62 0.93
N TYR A 192 1.15 -4.23 0.56
CA TYR A 192 1.15 -5.54 -0.12
C TYR A 192 1.88 -5.50 -1.46
N SER A 193 1.59 -4.50 -2.29
CA SER A 193 2.17 -4.37 -3.63
C SER A 193 3.70 -4.15 -3.57
N LEU A 194 4.17 -3.40 -2.58
CA LEU A 194 5.59 -3.27 -2.26
C LEU A 194 6.16 -4.61 -1.76
N GLY A 195 5.48 -5.32 -0.86
CA GLY A 195 5.87 -6.67 -0.41
C GLY A 195 6.01 -7.67 -1.57
N ALA A 196 5.08 -7.67 -2.52
CA ALA A 196 5.13 -8.51 -3.73
C ALA A 196 6.30 -8.12 -4.65
N THR A 197 6.61 -6.83 -4.70
CA THR A 197 7.73 -6.28 -5.47
C THR A 197 9.08 -6.64 -4.85
N LEU A 198 9.21 -6.57 -3.52
CA LEU A 198 10.40 -6.96 -2.77
C LEU A 198 10.64 -8.48 -2.81
N PHE A 199 9.57 -9.29 -2.74
CA PHE A 199 9.65 -10.73 -3.03
C PHE A 199 10.24 -10.97 -4.43
N ALA A 200 9.74 -10.26 -5.44
CA ALA A 200 10.24 -10.35 -6.81
C ALA A 200 11.71 -9.90 -6.94
N MET A 201 12.25 -9.07 -6.04
CA MET A 201 13.67 -8.74 -6.06
C MET A 201 14.58 -9.92 -5.65
N LEU A 202 14.07 -10.84 -4.82
CA LEU A 202 14.78 -12.06 -4.39
C LEU A 202 14.65 -13.22 -5.39
N THR A 203 13.49 -13.35 -6.03
CA THR A 203 13.13 -14.50 -6.90
C THR A 203 13.12 -14.18 -8.39
N GLY A 204 12.88 -12.91 -8.76
CA GLY A 204 12.70 -12.41 -10.13
C GLY A 204 11.26 -12.48 -10.66
N GLN A 205 10.33 -12.98 -9.86
CA GLN A 205 8.92 -13.18 -10.24
C GLN A 205 8.02 -12.77 -9.07
N SER A 206 6.78 -12.37 -9.35
CA SER A 206 5.84 -12.08 -8.25
C SER A 206 5.57 -13.36 -7.41
N PRO A 207 5.10 -13.23 -6.16
CA PRO A 207 4.95 -14.36 -5.24
C PRO A 207 4.22 -15.56 -5.86
N TYR A 208 3.07 -15.30 -6.49
CA TYR A 208 2.23 -16.34 -7.06
C TYR A 208 2.75 -16.82 -8.43
N GLU A 209 3.43 -15.98 -9.22
CA GLU A 209 4.08 -16.46 -10.45
C GLU A 209 5.25 -17.42 -10.16
N TYR A 210 6.00 -17.15 -9.09
CA TYR A 210 7.08 -18.01 -8.62
C TYR A 210 6.53 -19.34 -8.08
N GLY A 211 5.67 -19.27 -7.05
CA GLY A 211 5.20 -20.46 -6.32
C GLY A 211 4.26 -21.37 -7.12
N TYR A 212 3.50 -20.82 -8.07
CA TYR A 212 2.52 -21.54 -8.88
C TYR A 212 2.94 -21.62 -10.36
N SER A 213 4.23 -21.46 -10.65
CA SER A 213 4.82 -21.56 -12.00
C SER A 213 4.40 -22.83 -12.75
N ALA A 214 4.33 -23.97 -12.07
CA ALA A 214 3.86 -25.25 -12.64
C ALA A 214 2.37 -25.22 -13.04
N ALA A 215 1.50 -24.64 -12.20
CA ALA A 215 0.07 -24.51 -12.49
C ALA A 215 -0.22 -23.46 -13.58
N LEU A 216 0.58 -22.40 -13.64
CA LEU A 216 0.51 -21.37 -14.68
C LEU A 216 1.02 -21.89 -16.03
N GLY A 217 1.99 -22.81 -16.03
CA GLY A 217 2.47 -23.54 -17.20
C GLY A 217 2.87 -22.63 -18.37
N SER A 218 2.50 -23.05 -19.57
CA SER A 218 2.72 -22.31 -20.82
C SER A 218 1.66 -21.24 -21.11
N THR A 219 0.64 -21.08 -20.27
CA THR A 219 -0.50 -20.17 -20.45
C THR A 219 -0.04 -18.72 -20.56
N ARG A 220 -0.63 -17.96 -21.51
CA ARG A 220 -0.25 -16.56 -21.82
C ARG A 220 -1.46 -15.62 -21.87
N GLY A 221 -1.20 -14.33 -22.02
CA GLY A 221 -2.22 -13.31 -22.29
C GLY A 221 -3.32 -13.24 -21.24
N LYS A 222 -4.58 -13.05 -21.70
CA LYS A 222 -5.76 -12.87 -20.83
C LYS A 222 -6.02 -14.09 -19.96
N GLU A 223 -5.83 -15.31 -20.48
CA GLU A 223 -6.03 -16.56 -19.76
C GLU A 223 -5.07 -16.69 -18.59
N ARG A 224 -3.78 -16.37 -18.79
CA ARG A 224 -2.79 -16.32 -17.70
C ARG A 224 -3.20 -15.30 -16.63
N GLY A 225 -3.68 -14.13 -17.05
CA GLY A 225 -4.18 -13.09 -16.13
C GLY A 225 -5.37 -13.55 -15.30
N ALA A 226 -6.34 -14.23 -15.91
CA ALA A 226 -7.51 -14.78 -15.22
C ALA A 226 -7.13 -15.89 -14.23
N LEU A 227 -6.27 -16.83 -14.67
CA LEU A 227 -5.75 -17.91 -13.82
C LEU A 227 -4.94 -17.36 -12.63
N LEU A 228 -4.04 -16.40 -12.88
CA LEU A 228 -3.25 -15.77 -11.83
C LEU A 228 -4.13 -14.97 -10.85
N ARG A 229 -5.16 -14.26 -11.33
CA ARG A 229 -6.15 -13.61 -10.46
C ARG A 229 -6.87 -14.63 -9.57
N ASN A 230 -7.25 -15.78 -10.13
CA ASN A 230 -7.89 -16.85 -9.35
C ASN A 230 -6.93 -17.35 -8.25
N ILE A 231 -5.70 -17.73 -8.62
CA ILE A 231 -4.66 -18.21 -7.69
C ILE A 231 -4.42 -17.21 -6.55
N ILE A 232 -4.29 -15.90 -6.82
CA ILE A 232 -4.08 -14.89 -5.77
C ILE A 232 -5.27 -14.85 -4.79
N LEU A 233 -6.50 -15.00 -5.30
CA LEU A 233 -7.71 -15.00 -4.48
C LEU A 233 -7.85 -16.30 -3.66
N THR A 234 -7.66 -17.48 -4.27
CA THR A 234 -7.92 -18.77 -3.63
C THR A 234 -6.73 -19.34 -2.85
N ASP A 235 -5.52 -19.29 -3.39
CA ASP A 235 -4.40 -20.12 -2.94
C ASP A 235 -3.53 -19.43 -1.86
N PRO A 236 -2.88 -20.19 -0.96
CA PRO A 236 -2.04 -19.61 0.08
C PRO A 236 -0.79 -18.91 -0.48
N LEU A 237 -0.25 -17.95 0.28
CA LEU A 237 0.99 -17.27 -0.08
C LEU A 237 2.17 -18.28 -0.08
N PRO A 238 2.84 -18.52 -1.22
CA PRO A 238 3.84 -19.57 -1.34
C PRO A 238 5.09 -19.26 -0.51
N LYS A 239 5.82 -20.32 -0.14
CA LYS A 239 7.11 -20.21 0.57
C LYS A 239 8.21 -19.76 -0.38
N LEU A 240 9.19 -19.01 0.12
CA LEU A 240 10.36 -18.64 -0.68
C LEU A 240 11.18 -19.88 -1.06
N ASN A 241 11.29 -20.86 -0.16
CA ASN A 241 12.09 -22.09 -0.35
C ASN A 241 13.55 -21.78 -0.74
N ARG A 242 14.10 -20.69 -0.21
CA ARG A 242 15.45 -20.18 -0.49
C ARG A 242 16.29 -20.18 0.81
N PRO A 243 17.14 -21.19 1.05
CA PRO A 243 17.91 -21.32 2.29
C PRO A 243 18.88 -20.17 2.57
N ASP A 244 19.24 -19.40 1.55
CA ASP A 244 20.08 -18.20 1.61
C ASP A 244 19.33 -16.95 2.12
N ILE A 245 18.00 -17.01 2.25
CA ILE A 245 17.17 -15.91 2.77
C ILE A 245 16.83 -16.18 4.25
N PRO A 246 17.22 -15.30 5.19
CA PRO A 246 16.94 -15.51 6.60
C PRO A 246 15.43 -15.61 6.92
N PRO A 247 15.00 -16.47 7.87
CA PRO A 247 13.59 -16.63 8.22
C PRO A 247 12.89 -15.32 8.67
N GLN A 248 13.62 -14.40 9.29
CA GLN A 248 13.11 -13.06 9.65
C GLN A 248 12.66 -12.27 8.40
N VAL A 249 13.37 -12.42 7.27
CA VAL A 249 13.05 -11.74 6.02
C VAL A 249 11.81 -12.36 5.37
N GLU A 250 11.66 -13.69 5.38
CA GLU A 250 10.41 -14.32 4.93
C GLU A 250 9.23 -13.91 5.84
N ARG A 251 9.41 -13.85 7.17
CA ARG A 251 8.38 -13.36 8.12
C ARG A 251 7.89 -11.96 7.75
N ILE A 252 8.81 -11.04 7.47
CA ILE A 252 8.50 -9.65 7.12
C ILE A 252 7.70 -9.57 5.81
N LEU A 253 8.17 -10.24 4.76
CA LEU A 253 7.45 -10.29 3.48
C LEU A 253 6.07 -10.95 3.63
N ARG A 254 5.96 -12.04 4.41
CA ARG A 254 4.68 -12.71 4.69
C ARG A 254 3.67 -11.83 5.40
N LYS A 255 4.11 -10.96 6.33
CA LYS A 255 3.21 -10.01 6.99
C LYS A 255 2.71 -8.95 6.02
N ALA A 256 3.58 -8.34 5.20
CA ALA A 256 3.16 -7.39 4.17
C ALA A 256 2.21 -8.02 3.15
N LEU A 257 2.42 -9.29 2.82
CA LEU A 257 1.66 -10.07 1.85
C LEU A 257 0.45 -10.83 2.43
N ASN A 258 -0.02 -10.49 3.63
CA ASN A 258 -1.22 -11.14 4.18
C ASN A 258 -2.45 -10.83 3.30
N LYS A 259 -3.32 -11.83 3.09
CA LYS A 259 -4.57 -11.66 2.35
C LYS A 259 -5.52 -10.71 3.08
N THR A 260 -5.61 -10.81 4.41
CA THR A 260 -6.34 -9.87 5.27
C THR A 260 -5.58 -8.54 5.32
N PRO A 261 -6.16 -7.41 4.87
CA PRO A 261 -5.49 -6.10 4.92
C PRO A 261 -5.10 -5.66 6.33
N GLU A 262 -5.94 -5.96 7.31
CA GLU A 262 -5.80 -5.55 8.71
C GLU A 262 -4.65 -6.27 9.44
N ASP A 263 -4.27 -7.46 8.97
CA ASP A 263 -3.15 -8.25 9.51
C ASP A 263 -1.78 -7.83 8.92
N ARG A 264 -1.74 -6.84 8.01
CA ARG A 264 -0.51 -6.31 7.41
C ARG A 264 0.22 -5.39 8.40
N TYR A 265 1.13 -4.56 7.89
CA TYR A 265 1.68 -3.45 8.68
C TYR A 265 0.66 -2.32 8.72
N TYR A 266 0.52 -1.67 9.89
CA TYR A 266 -0.39 -0.54 10.08
C TYR A 266 -0.03 0.63 9.15
N SER A 267 1.27 0.93 9.01
CA SER A 267 1.80 1.89 8.05
C SER A 267 2.97 1.34 7.24
N SER A 268 3.27 1.99 6.11
CA SER A 268 4.48 1.75 5.33
C SER A 268 5.76 2.08 6.12
N TYR A 269 5.68 3.03 7.05
CA TYR A 269 6.76 3.31 8.00
C TYR A 269 7.00 2.16 8.99
N ASP A 270 5.96 1.53 9.55
CA ASP A 270 6.11 0.34 10.42
C ASP A 270 6.77 -0.83 9.67
N PHE A 271 6.44 -0.99 8.39
CA PHE A 271 7.08 -1.97 7.50
C PHE A 271 8.58 -1.66 7.34
N ALA A 272 8.94 -0.39 7.11
CA ALA A 272 10.34 0.05 7.10
C ALA A 272 11.05 -0.21 8.44
N ARG A 273 10.37 0.01 9.58
CA ARG A 273 10.95 -0.24 10.91
C ARG A 273 11.20 -1.71 11.21
N ASP A 274 10.34 -2.63 10.78
CA ASP A 274 10.59 -4.07 10.93
C ASP A 274 11.76 -4.52 10.04
N MET A 275 11.85 -3.99 8.81
CA MET A 275 13.01 -4.21 7.92
C MET A 275 14.31 -3.68 8.50
N GLN A 276 14.34 -2.47 9.09
CA GLN A 276 15.53 -1.92 9.75
C GLN A 276 16.02 -2.78 10.92
N ARG A 277 15.10 -3.28 11.77
CA ARG A 277 15.48 -4.15 12.90
C ARG A 277 16.09 -5.45 12.39
N ALA A 278 15.45 -6.09 11.41
CA ALA A 278 16.01 -7.30 10.79
C ALA A 278 17.37 -7.03 10.12
N GLN A 279 17.56 -5.88 9.46
CA GLN A 279 18.85 -5.52 8.87
C GLN A 279 19.94 -5.40 9.94
N GLN A 280 19.65 -4.73 11.05
CA GLN A 280 20.58 -4.56 12.17
C GLN A 280 20.91 -5.88 12.87
N GLU A 281 19.91 -6.76 13.05
CA GLU A 281 20.08 -8.08 13.67
C GLU A 281 20.87 -9.06 12.79
N LEU A 282 20.68 -9.02 11.47
CA LEU A 282 21.26 -9.98 10.52
C LEU A 282 22.62 -9.54 9.96
N TYR A 283 22.81 -8.22 9.76
CA TYR A 283 23.95 -7.66 9.02
C TYR A 283 24.73 -6.60 9.82
N GLY A 284 24.30 -6.26 11.03
CA GLY A 284 25.02 -5.35 11.92
C GLY A 284 24.90 -3.87 11.55
N HIS A 285 24.09 -3.52 10.55
CA HIS A 285 23.84 -2.13 10.11
C HIS A 285 22.34 -1.91 9.84
N ALA A 286 21.92 -0.66 9.74
CA ALA A 286 20.57 -0.32 9.31
C ALA A 286 20.61 0.82 8.27
N THR A 287 19.79 0.69 7.23
CA THR A 287 19.50 1.77 6.28
C THR A 287 18.62 2.81 6.98
N PRO A 288 18.89 4.12 6.91
CA PRO A 288 18.05 5.14 7.56
C PRO A 288 16.69 5.28 6.87
N THR A 289 15.62 5.46 7.66
CA THR A 289 14.33 5.90 7.11
C THR A 289 14.40 7.38 6.75
N THR A 290 13.84 7.76 5.61
CA THR A 290 13.71 9.17 5.21
C THR A 290 12.23 9.56 5.26
N VAL A 291 11.74 9.96 6.44
CA VAL A 291 10.35 10.39 6.65
C VAL A 291 10.37 11.66 7.50
N GLU A 292 9.65 12.69 7.07
CA GLU A 292 9.66 13.99 7.77
C GLU A 292 9.10 13.89 9.19
N GLY A 293 9.74 14.56 10.15
CA GLY A 293 9.39 14.51 11.57
C GLY A 293 9.77 13.21 12.31
N GLU A 294 10.23 12.18 11.60
CA GLU A 294 10.63 10.90 12.18
C GLU A 294 12.16 10.77 12.33
N PRO A 295 12.68 10.11 13.38
CA PRO A 295 14.12 9.86 13.50
C PRO A 295 14.58 8.86 12.41
N PRO A 296 15.83 8.92 11.92
CA PRO A 296 16.30 7.98 10.89
C PRO A 296 16.37 6.53 11.38
N PHE A 297 16.51 6.30 12.69
CA PHE A 297 16.61 4.98 13.32
C PHE A 297 15.70 4.85 14.55
N PRO A 298 15.24 3.63 14.90
CA PRO A 298 14.54 3.37 16.15
C PRO A 298 15.41 3.65 17.38
N GLN A 299 14.81 4.18 18.46
CA GLN A 299 15.51 4.48 19.72
C GLN A 299 16.27 3.27 20.31
N ASN A 300 15.70 2.06 20.19
CA ASN A 300 16.32 0.84 20.71
C ASN A 300 17.59 0.40 19.95
N LEU A 301 17.78 0.82 18.69
CA LEU A 301 19.02 0.53 17.95
C LEU A 301 20.20 1.37 18.46
N TYR A 302 19.96 2.65 18.82
CA TYR A 302 20.98 3.49 19.45
C TYR A 302 21.42 2.94 20.82
N ALA A 303 20.49 2.40 21.61
CA ALA A 303 20.80 1.79 22.89
C ALA A 303 21.69 0.53 22.74
N GLN A 304 21.42 -0.31 21.74
CA GLN A 304 22.24 -1.49 21.45
C GLN A 304 23.65 -1.13 20.93
N SER A 305 23.79 -0.09 20.09
CA SER A 305 25.12 0.33 19.63
C SER A 305 25.97 0.91 20.77
N GLN A 306 25.36 1.68 21.68
CA GLN A 306 26.04 2.16 22.90
C GLN A 306 26.39 1.01 23.85
N ALA A 307 25.49 0.05 24.08
CA ALA A 307 25.77 -1.11 24.93
C ALA A 307 26.89 -1.99 24.37
N ASN A 308 26.92 -2.27 23.06
CA ASN A 308 28.01 -3.00 22.42
C ASN A 308 29.34 -2.22 22.45
N SER A 309 29.30 -0.89 22.30
CA SER A 309 30.50 -0.04 22.43
C SER A 309 31.07 -0.06 23.85
N GLN A 310 30.20 -0.06 24.88
CA GLN A 310 30.61 -0.18 26.28
C GLN A 310 31.12 -1.59 26.62
N ALA A 311 30.52 -2.64 26.06
CA ALA A 311 31.00 -4.02 26.21
C ALA A 311 32.38 -4.22 25.55
N ALA A 312 32.61 -3.63 24.37
CA ALA A 312 33.90 -3.66 23.69
C ALA A 312 35.01 -2.84 24.40
N ALA A 313 34.64 -1.87 25.24
CA ALA A 313 35.58 -1.09 26.04
C ALA A 313 36.13 -1.84 27.28
N VAL A 314 35.64 -3.06 27.57
CA VAL A 314 36.19 -3.89 28.64
C VAL A 314 37.49 -4.54 28.17
N VAL A 315 38.60 -3.83 28.39
CA VAL A 315 39.97 -4.34 28.18
C VAL A 315 40.11 -5.68 28.91
N PRO A 316 40.48 -6.78 28.22
CA PRO A 316 40.64 -8.08 28.87
C PRO A 316 41.80 -8.01 29.85
N LYS A 317 41.50 -8.10 31.15
CA LYS A 317 42.53 -8.15 32.21
C LYS A 317 43.47 -9.32 31.93
N GLN A 318 44.73 -8.99 31.67
CA GLN A 318 45.78 -9.93 31.31
C GLN A 318 45.92 -11.00 32.40
N ARG A 319 45.57 -12.24 32.06
CA ARG A 319 45.44 -13.34 33.02
C ARG A 319 46.80 -14.02 33.21
N ASN A 320 47.61 -13.46 34.11
CA ASN A 320 48.90 -14.06 34.46
C ASN A 320 48.72 -15.50 34.96
N THR A 321 49.46 -16.41 34.34
CA THR A 321 49.59 -17.80 34.76
C THR A 321 50.69 -17.92 35.81
N TRP A 322 50.48 -18.75 36.85
CA TRP A 322 51.50 -19.65 37.44
C TRP A 322 50.85 -20.60 38.47
N ALA A 323 51.35 -21.85 38.50
CA ALA A 323 51.21 -22.93 39.49
C ALA A 323 49.88 -23.19 40.26
N LYS A 324 49.38 -24.43 40.12
CA LYS A 324 48.40 -25.17 40.98
C LYS A 324 49.16 -25.82 42.19
N PRO A 325 48.54 -26.47 43.23
CA PRO A 325 47.26 -27.23 43.20
C PRO A 325 46.42 -27.38 44.50
N LEU A 326 45.41 -28.27 44.43
CA LEU A 326 44.79 -29.08 45.50
C LEU A 326 43.72 -28.45 46.43
N ALA A 327 42.48 -28.38 45.93
CA ALA A 327 41.24 -28.74 46.64
C ALA A 327 40.09 -28.91 45.60
N ILE A 328 38.93 -29.41 46.02
CA ILE A 328 37.69 -29.49 45.19
C ILE A 328 37.74 -30.49 44.01
N VAL A 329 37.94 -31.78 44.31
CA VAL A 329 37.45 -32.90 43.47
C VAL A 329 36.61 -33.91 44.28
N VAL A 330 36.76 -33.94 45.61
CA VAL A 330 36.13 -34.96 46.49
C VAL A 330 34.64 -34.68 46.77
N SER A 331 34.18 -33.43 46.71
CA SER A 331 32.80 -33.06 47.11
C SER A 331 31.71 -33.42 46.09
N ALA A 332 32.02 -33.52 44.81
CA ALA A 332 31.02 -33.77 43.76
C ALA A 332 30.59 -35.25 43.65
N VAL A 333 31.46 -36.19 44.02
CA VAL A 333 31.20 -37.63 43.85
C VAL A 333 30.27 -38.17 44.96
N ALA A 334 30.39 -37.65 46.19
CA ALA A 334 29.59 -38.11 47.33
C ALA A 334 28.10 -37.72 47.23
N ALA A 335 27.77 -36.58 46.62
CA ALA A 335 26.39 -36.11 46.46
C ALA A 335 25.59 -36.96 45.47
N ILE A 336 26.22 -37.42 44.38
CA ILE A 336 25.55 -38.18 43.32
C ILE A 336 25.22 -39.61 43.81
N THR A 337 26.10 -40.23 44.61
CA THR A 337 25.84 -41.54 45.21
C THR A 337 24.70 -41.54 46.24
N ALA A 338 24.55 -40.44 47.01
CA ALA A 338 23.49 -40.34 48.01
C ALA A 338 22.07 -40.27 47.37
N VAL A 339 21.91 -39.52 46.29
CA VAL A 339 20.61 -39.37 45.60
C VAL A 339 20.19 -40.66 44.90
N ALA A 340 21.13 -41.39 44.28
CA ALA A 340 20.84 -42.65 43.61
C ALA A 340 20.35 -43.76 44.59
N LEU A 341 20.91 -43.82 45.80
CA LEU A 341 20.54 -44.83 46.80
C LEU A 341 19.14 -44.60 47.39
N VAL A 342 18.71 -43.35 47.57
CA VAL A 342 17.35 -43.03 48.07
C VAL A 342 16.28 -43.45 47.04
N PHE A 343 16.52 -43.20 45.76
CA PHE A 343 15.56 -43.56 44.70
C PHE A 343 15.39 -45.08 44.57
N ALA A 344 16.47 -45.84 44.74
CA ALA A 344 16.47 -47.30 44.64
C ALA A 344 15.75 -48.01 45.81
N TYR A 345 15.81 -47.45 47.02
CA TYR A 345 15.31 -48.14 48.23
C TYR A 345 13.92 -47.70 48.71
N VAL A 346 13.46 -46.49 48.35
CA VAL A 346 12.20 -45.93 48.88
C VAL A 346 11.02 -46.08 47.90
N ILE A 347 11.26 -46.01 46.58
CA ILE A 347 10.18 -45.91 45.58
C ILE A 347 9.83 -47.27 44.96
N LEU A 348 10.79 -48.19 44.86
CA LEU A 348 10.61 -49.49 44.20
C LEU A 348 9.74 -50.56 44.92
N PRO A 349 9.49 -50.55 46.24
CA PRO A 349 8.68 -51.61 46.87
C PRO A 349 7.17 -51.54 46.67
N ASN A 350 6.62 -50.45 46.12
CA ASN A 350 5.22 -50.07 46.39
C ASN A 350 4.35 -49.75 45.16
N MET A 351 4.67 -50.33 44.00
CA MET A 351 3.79 -50.30 42.82
C MET A 351 3.63 -51.68 42.21
N ASP A 352 2.56 -52.36 42.60
CA ASP A 352 2.09 -53.56 41.93
C ASP A 352 0.56 -53.48 41.72
N SER A 353 0.11 -53.93 40.56
CA SER A 353 -1.28 -54.29 40.20
C SER A 353 -2.42 -53.26 40.37
N ALA A 354 -2.98 -52.78 39.24
CA ALA A 354 -4.36 -53.12 38.84
C ALA A 354 -4.73 -52.63 37.43
N SER A 355 -5.35 -53.52 36.64
CA SER A 355 -6.13 -53.21 35.43
C SER A 355 -7.44 -52.50 35.80
N ASP A 356 -7.91 -51.56 34.98
CA ASP A 356 -9.14 -51.85 34.21
C ASP A 356 -9.51 -50.86 33.10
N ASN A 357 -10.00 -51.45 32.02
CA ASN A 357 -10.52 -50.80 30.82
C ASN A 357 -12.06 -50.75 30.90
N ARG A 358 -12.67 -49.56 30.96
CA ARG A 358 -14.13 -49.40 30.84
C ARG A 358 -14.53 -48.28 29.88
N SER A 359 -14.98 -48.70 28.71
CA SER A 359 -15.84 -47.90 27.83
C SER A 359 -17.20 -47.63 28.48
N VAL A 360 -17.68 -46.39 28.43
CA VAL A 360 -19.09 -46.06 28.71
C VAL A 360 -19.64 -45.24 27.55
N GLN A 361 -20.58 -45.83 26.82
CA GLN A 361 -21.50 -45.07 25.97
C GLN A 361 -22.56 -44.41 26.83
N ILE A 362 -22.92 -43.17 26.53
CA ILE A 362 -24.19 -42.57 26.98
C ILE A 362 -24.98 -42.15 25.73
N LYS A 363 -26.24 -42.58 25.71
CA LYS A 363 -27.17 -42.47 24.58
C LYS A 363 -28.21 -41.41 24.93
N THR A 364 -28.49 -40.50 24.00
CA THR A 364 -29.56 -39.48 24.12
C THR A 364 -30.95 -40.11 24.12
N PRO A 365 -31.92 -39.45 24.78
CA PRO A 365 -33.12 -38.94 24.08
C PRO A 365 -33.51 -37.52 24.57
N GLY A 366 -34.32 -36.72 23.86
CA GLY A 366 -34.94 -36.89 22.54
C GLY A 366 -36.42 -36.44 22.52
N THR A 367 -36.69 -35.26 21.94
CA THR A 367 -38.00 -34.69 21.51
C THR A 367 -37.65 -33.58 20.48
N HIS A 368 -38.03 -33.57 19.18
CA HIS A 368 -39.36 -33.67 18.53
C HIS A 368 -40.36 -32.63 19.10
N ASP A 369 -41.10 -31.77 18.37
CA ASP A 369 -41.32 -31.50 16.92
C ASP A 369 -41.95 -30.07 16.78
N GLN A 370 -42.17 -29.39 15.63
CA GLN A 370 -42.04 -29.65 14.19
C GLN A 370 -41.96 -28.31 13.38
N ASP A 371 -41.57 -28.39 12.09
CA ASP A 371 -41.95 -27.59 10.89
C ASP A 371 -42.33 -26.09 10.93
N ASN A 372 -41.69 -25.28 10.06
CA ASN A 372 -42.31 -24.87 8.78
C ASN A 372 -41.31 -24.32 7.73
N ASP A 373 -41.78 -24.18 6.49
CA ASP A 373 -41.01 -24.00 5.24
C ASP A 373 -40.24 -22.67 4.99
N SER A 374 -39.20 -22.85 4.16
CA SER A 374 -38.43 -21.94 3.24
C SER A 374 -39.19 -20.80 2.51
N PRO A 375 -38.53 -19.90 1.72
CA PRO A 375 -37.08 -19.67 1.46
C PRO A 375 -36.63 -18.18 1.52
N ASP A 376 -35.35 -17.94 1.19
CA ASP A 376 -34.75 -16.70 0.64
C ASP A 376 -34.86 -15.36 1.40
N SER A 377 -33.69 -14.85 1.79
CA SER A 377 -33.32 -13.45 1.54
C SER A 377 -31.80 -13.32 1.46
N ALA A 378 -31.31 -13.03 0.24
CA ALA A 378 -29.91 -12.70 0.02
C ALA A 378 -29.55 -11.40 0.77
N ILE A 379 -28.38 -11.35 1.40
CA ILE A 379 -27.82 -10.09 1.92
C ILE A 379 -27.35 -9.26 0.73
N THR A 380 -28.27 -8.48 0.16
CA THR A 380 -27.94 -7.39 -0.76
C THR A 380 -27.30 -6.28 0.05
N THR A 381 -26.04 -5.96 -0.26
CA THR A 381 -25.40 -4.73 0.24
C THR A 381 -25.91 -3.55 -0.58
N SER A 382 -27.15 -3.12 -0.30
CA SER A 382 -27.74 -1.92 -0.86
C SER A 382 -26.98 -0.69 -0.33
N SER A 383 -25.99 -0.23 -1.10
CA SER A 383 -25.30 1.03 -0.84
C SER A 383 -26.31 2.18 -0.79
N VAL A 384 -26.28 2.97 0.28
CA VAL A 384 -27.12 4.16 0.44
C VAL A 384 -26.93 5.10 -0.76
N PRO A 385 -27.99 5.42 -1.53
CA PRO A 385 -27.87 6.25 -2.73
C PRO A 385 -27.61 7.72 -2.38
N SER A 386 -26.95 8.43 -3.30
CA SER A 386 -26.84 9.89 -3.25
C SER A 386 -28.20 10.54 -3.55
N VAL A 387 -28.42 11.76 -3.07
CA VAL A 387 -29.60 12.54 -3.47
C VAL A 387 -29.51 12.98 -4.93
N GLU A 388 -30.63 12.96 -5.64
CA GLU A 388 -30.74 13.35 -7.05
C GLU A 388 -31.31 14.76 -7.22
N ASN A 389 -31.15 15.34 -8.41
CA ASN A 389 -31.69 16.65 -8.79
C ASN A 389 -31.36 17.78 -7.79
N LEU A 390 -30.21 17.67 -7.11
CA LEU A 390 -29.73 18.72 -6.22
C LEU A 390 -29.44 19.98 -7.05
N ALA A 391 -30.23 21.02 -6.82
CA ALA A 391 -30.15 22.29 -7.51
C ALA A 391 -30.37 23.45 -6.52
N GLY A 392 -29.83 24.62 -6.86
CA GLY A 392 -29.98 25.83 -6.04
C GLY A 392 -30.35 27.05 -6.87
N SER A 393 -31.16 27.94 -6.29
CA SER A 393 -31.59 29.20 -6.89
C SER A 393 -31.54 30.34 -5.87
N TYR A 394 -31.20 31.55 -6.32
CA TYR A 394 -31.26 32.75 -5.49
C TYR A 394 -32.70 33.29 -5.44
N SER A 395 -33.05 33.89 -4.31
CA SER A 395 -34.20 34.81 -4.25
C SER A 395 -33.97 36.04 -5.14
N ALA A 396 -35.04 36.66 -5.63
CA ALA A 396 -34.96 37.78 -6.57
C ALA A 396 -34.27 39.04 -6.02
N ASP A 397 -34.13 39.14 -4.70
CA ASP A 397 -33.38 40.18 -3.97
C ASP A 397 -31.92 39.79 -3.68
N GLY A 398 -31.48 38.59 -4.07
CA GLY A 398 -30.15 38.03 -3.78
C GLY A 398 -29.89 37.69 -2.31
N GLY A 399 -30.87 37.88 -1.42
CA GLY A 399 -30.70 37.78 0.05
C GLY A 399 -30.66 36.35 0.60
N SER A 400 -31.08 35.36 -0.18
CA SER A 400 -31.09 33.95 0.20
C SER A 400 -30.84 33.04 -1.01
N VAL A 401 -30.36 31.82 -0.74
CA VAL A 401 -30.26 30.73 -1.71
C VAL A 401 -31.09 29.56 -1.22
N GLN A 402 -32.05 29.13 -2.01
CA GLN A 402 -32.81 27.91 -1.76
C GLN A 402 -32.17 26.75 -2.51
N PHE A 403 -31.96 25.63 -1.82
CA PHE A 403 -31.56 24.37 -2.44
C PHE A 403 -32.66 23.32 -2.26
N THR A 404 -32.82 22.47 -3.27
CA THR A 404 -33.79 21.36 -3.29
C THR A 404 -33.14 20.12 -3.88
N TRP A 405 -33.53 18.94 -3.41
CA TRP A 405 -33.12 17.65 -3.95
C TRP A 405 -34.26 16.62 -3.89
N VAL A 406 -34.01 15.45 -4.47
CA VAL A 406 -34.90 14.29 -4.46
C VAL A 406 -34.15 13.12 -3.81
N ASN A 407 -34.84 12.37 -2.96
CA ASN A 407 -34.38 11.08 -2.49
C ASN A 407 -34.86 10.02 -3.49
N PRO A 408 -33.97 9.30 -4.21
CA PRO A 408 -34.37 8.35 -5.24
C PRO A 408 -34.97 7.04 -4.68
N ASP A 409 -34.75 6.76 -3.39
CA ASP A 409 -35.27 5.58 -2.68
C ASP A 409 -35.67 5.98 -1.25
N PRO A 410 -36.82 6.67 -1.05
CA PRO A 410 -37.23 7.17 0.26
C PRO A 410 -37.59 6.03 1.24
N GLN A 411 -37.02 6.07 2.43
CA GLN A 411 -37.27 5.11 3.51
C GLN A 411 -37.63 5.83 4.81
N ASP A 412 -38.41 5.17 5.67
CA ASP A 412 -38.83 5.73 6.96
C ASP A 412 -37.61 5.98 7.87
N GLY A 413 -37.51 7.20 8.39
CA GLY A 413 -36.39 7.62 9.24
C GLY A 413 -35.16 8.15 8.47
N ASP A 414 -35.26 8.34 7.15
CA ASP A 414 -34.24 9.06 6.38
C ASP A 414 -34.02 10.50 6.89
N SER A 415 -32.78 10.97 6.81
CA SER A 415 -32.40 12.35 7.03
C SER A 415 -31.25 12.76 6.09
N TYR A 416 -30.92 14.05 6.04
CA TYR A 416 -29.92 14.60 5.13
C TYR A 416 -28.94 15.47 5.90
N ALA A 417 -27.65 15.15 5.84
CA ALA A 417 -26.60 16.06 6.31
C ALA A 417 -26.11 16.92 5.15
N TRP A 418 -25.98 18.22 5.38
CA TRP A 418 -25.51 19.18 4.39
C TRP A 418 -24.50 20.16 4.98
N SER A 419 -23.60 20.67 4.14
CA SER A 419 -22.67 21.74 4.51
C SER A 419 -22.37 22.65 3.32
N LEU A 420 -21.91 23.88 3.61
CA LEU A 420 -21.30 24.75 2.60
C LEU A 420 -20.00 24.13 2.09
N VAL A 421 -19.72 24.29 0.80
CA VAL A 421 -18.44 23.93 0.17
C VAL A 421 -17.65 25.21 -0.06
N GLY A 422 -16.48 25.33 0.59
CA GLY A 422 -15.58 26.48 0.42
C GLY A 422 -14.67 26.35 -0.80
N ASP A 423 -13.92 27.41 -1.12
CA ASP A 423 -13.02 27.48 -2.29
C ASP A 423 -11.91 26.40 -2.30
N ALA A 424 -11.62 25.79 -1.16
CA ALA A 424 -10.66 24.67 -1.04
C ALA A 424 -11.23 23.31 -1.47
N GLY A 425 -12.53 23.22 -1.80
CA GLY A 425 -13.23 21.98 -2.12
C GLY A 425 -13.87 21.31 -0.89
N VAL A 426 -14.24 20.04 -1.06
CA VAL A 426 -14.95 19.26 -0.04
C VAL A 426 -14.06 18.98 1.18
N ASP A 427 -14.46 19.50 2.33
CA ASP A 427 -13.99 19.02 3.63
C ASP A 427 -14.91 17.87 4.09
N PRO A 428 -14.41 16.61 4.18
CA PRO A 428 -15.20 15.47 4.65
C PRO A 428 -15.47 15.50 6.17
N ASN A 429 -14.82 16.40 6.92
CA ASN A 429 -14.99 16.56 8.37
C ASN A 429 -15.76 17.84 8.75
N ALA A 430 -16.22 18.64 7.78
CA ALA A 430 -17.04 19.82 8.06
C ALA A 430 -18.31 19.40 8.82
N GLN A 431 -18.58 20.06 9.95
CA GLN A 431 -19.74 19.77 10.80
C GLN A 431 -21.04 20.14 10.07
N GLY A 432 -21.58 19.19 9.31
CA GLY A 432 -22.81 19.34 8.56
C GLY A 432 -24.02 19.54 9.46
N THR A 433 -24.97 20.35 9.00
CA THR A 433 -26.29 20.47 9.62
C THR A 433 -27.19 19.36 9.09
N THR A 434 -27.95 18.70 9.97
CA THR A 434 -28.92 17.66 9.56
C THR A 434 -30.32 18.25 9.40
N THR A 435 -31.06 17.79 8.40
CA THR A 435 -32.47 18.10 8.16
C THR A 435 -33.25 16.84 7.76
N THR A 436 -34.56 16.82 7.98
CA THR A 436 -35.48 15.81 7.42
C THR A 436 -36.16 16.28 6.12
N ASP A 437 -36.12 17.58 5.83
CA ASP A 437 -36.68 18.16 4.60
C ASP A 437 -35.74 17.95 3.41
N THR A 438 -36.29 17.72 2.21
CA THR A 438 -35.50 17.68 0.95
C THR A 438 -35.21 19.06 0.36
N ARG A 439 -35.26 20.10 1.21
CA ARG A 439 -35.01 21.50 0.83
C ARG A 439 -34.43 22.27 2.02
N ILE A 440 -33.58 23.25 1.72
CA ILE A 440 -33.08 24.24 2.69
C ILE A 440 -33.07 25.64 2.08
N SER A 441 -33.12 26.66 2.93
CA SER A 441 -32.81 28.04 2.54
C SER A 441 -31.71 28.57 3.43
N ILE A 442 -30.66 29.11 2.81
CA ILE A 442 -29.44 29.57 3.49
C ILE A 442 -29.07 30.98 3.05
N LYS A 443 -28.29 31.67 3.87
CA LYS A 443 -27.65 32.92 3.45
C LYS A 443 -26.59 32.61 2.38
N PRO A 444 -26.42 33.45 1.35
CA PRO A 444 -25.35 33.27 0.37
C PRO A 444 -23.97 33.27 1.03
N ALA A 445 -23.05 32.48 0.48
CA ALA A 445 -21.64 32.59 0.81
C ALA A 445 -21.01 33.84 0.17
N ASP A 446 -19.87 34.28 0.70
CA ASP A 446 -19.01 35.26 0.04
C ASP A 446 -18.41 34.65 -1.24
N GLY A 447 -18.28 35.44 -2.31
CA GLY A 447 -17.89 34.96 -3.64
C GLY A 447 -19.00 35.06 -4.70
N SER A 448 -18.76 34.52 -5.90
CA SER A 448 -19.66 34.62 -7.07
C SER A 448 -20.76 33.54 -7.12
N GLN A 449 -20.63 32.49 -6.31
CA GLN A 449 -21.58 31.39 -6.21
C GLN A 449 -21.63 30.88 -4.78
N THR A 450 -22.75 30.26 -4.40
CA THR A 450 -22.88 29.51 -3.14
C THR A 450 -22.99 28.04 -3.50
N CYS A 451 -22.15 27.19 -2.91
CA CYS A 451 -22.13 25.76 -3.16
C CYS A 451 -22.44 24.99 -1.87
N ILE A 452 -23.24 23.93 -1.97
CA ILE A 452 -23.48 22.98 -0.87
C ILE A 452 -23.18 21.55 -1.31
N GLN A 453 -22.87 20.72 -0.33
CA GLN A 453 -22.91 19.27 -0.44
C GLN A 453 -24.03 18.69 0.41
N VAL A 454 -24.65 17.59 -0.03
CA VAL A 454 -25.74 16.89 0.66
C VAL A 454 -25.52 15.37 0.62
N SER A 455 -25.55 14.74 1.80
CA SER A 455 -25.52 13.28 1.97
C SER A 455 -26.85 12.78 2.54
N LEU A 456 -27.33 11.65 2.04
CA LEU A 456 -28.48 10.92 2.60
C LEU A 456 -27.98 10.04 3.76
N ILE A 457 -28.71 10.03 4.87
CA ILE A 457 -28.48 9.21 6.06
C ILE A 457 -29.73 8.35 6.31
N ARG A 458 -29.55 7.02 6.30
CA ARG A 458 -30.60 6.04 6.65
C ARG A 458 -30.84 5.98 8.16
N ALA A 459 -31.97 5.41 8.58
CA ALA A 459 -32.33 5.22 9.99
C ALA A 459 -31.28 4.40 10.80
N ASP A 460 -30.55 3.49 10.15
CA ASP A 460 -29.44 2.72 10.74
C ASP A 460 -28.10 3.50 10.84
N ARG A 461 -28.13 4.78 10.47
CA ARG A 461 -27.00 5.72 10.40
C ARG A 461 -25.99 5.46 9.27
N GLN A 462 -26.27 4.57 8.32
CA GLN A 462 -25.48 4.51 7.09
C GLN A 462 -25.68 5.78 6.26
N MET A 463 -24.60 6.30 5.67
CA MET A 463 -24.60 7.51 4.86
C MET A 463 -24.25 7.20 3.40
N SER A 464 -24.81 7.97 2.46
CA SER A 464 -24.43 7.94 1.05
C SER A 464 -22.93 8.20 0.87
N GLN A 465 -22.19 7.24 0.30
CA GLN A 465 -20.73 7.30 0.19
C GLN A 465 -20.21 8.42 -0.72
N ASN A 466 -21.08 8.96 -1.60
CA ASN A 466 -20.79 10.11 -2.44
C ASN A 466 -21.82 11.22 -2.12
N PRO A 467 -21.46 12.34 -1.47
CA PRO A 467 -22.36 13.48 -1.34
C PRO A 467 -22.68 14.07 -2.72
N ALA A 468 -23.92 14.46 -2.94
CA ALA A 468 -24.28 15.27 -4.10
C ALA A 468 -23.83 16.72 -3.86
N ILE A 469 -23.34 17.41 -4.89
CA ILE A 469 -22.85 18.78 -4.79
C ILE A 469 -23.53 19.64 -5.86
N ALA A 470 -24.02 20.81 -5.46
CA ALA A 470 -24.55 21.81 -6.39
C ALA A 470 -24.13 23.22 -5.99
N CYS A 471 -24.01 24.09 -6.99
CA CYS A 471 -23.72 25.50 -6.84
C CYS A 471 -24.82 26.34 -7.48
N ALA A 472 -25.25 27.38 -6.79
CA ALA A 472 -26.05 28.46 -7.36
C ALA A 472 -25.13 29.66 -7.63
N ALA A 473 -25.14 30.19 -8.86
CA ALA A 473 -24.47 31.44 -9.19
C ALA A 473 -25.32 32.65 -8.73
N LYS A 474 -24.68 33.72 -8.25
CA LYS A 474 -25.38 34.98 -7.98
C LYS A 474 -25.94 35.55 -9.30
N PRO A 475 -27.19 36.06 -9.31
CA PRO A 475 -27.80 36.66 -10.50
C PRO A 475 -27.16 37.99 -10.90
#